data_AF-G9K3V0-F1
#
_entry.id   AF-G9K3V0-F1
#
_cell.length_a   1.000
_cell.length_b   1.000
_cell.length_c   1.000
_cell.angle_alpha   90.00
_cell.angle_beta   90.00
_cell.angle_gamma   90.00
#
_symmetry.space_group_name_H-M   'P 1'
#
loop_
_entity.id
_entity.type
_entity.pdbx_description
1 polymer ?
#
loop_
_entity_poly.entity_id
_entity_poly.type
_entity_poly.pdbx_seq_one_letter_code
_entity_poly.pdbx_strand_id
1 'polypeptide(L)' 'MELMQEARELGCWATEEMGAPVAARAPESTSTLRRLCLGQGADIWAYVLRHVHSQRSVKKIRGNLLWYGHQDSPEAHRKL' A
#
# COMPACT_ATOMS: atom_id res chain seq x y z
N MET A 1 1.85 21.61 5.37
CA MET A 1 1.89 21.42 3.90
C MET A 1 2.39 20.01 3.52
N GLU A 2 3.15 19.35 4.38
CA GLU A 2 3.77 18.02 4.18
C GLU A 2 2.76 16.86 3.99
N LEU A 3 1.71 16.77 4.80
CA LEU A 3 0.72 15.69 4.76
C LEU A 3 -0.04 15.51 3.43
N MET A 4 -0.34 16.62 2.75
CA MET A 4 -0.99 16.58 1.43
C MET A 4 -0.04 15.99 0.38
N GLN A 5 1.26 16.26 0.52
CA GLN A 5 2.29 15.75 -0.36
C GLN A 5 2.53 14.26 -0.10
N GLU A 6 2.63 13.84 1.17
CA GLU A 6 2.76 12.42 1.54
C GLU A 6 1.55 11.59 1.09
N ALA A 7 0.33 12.10 1.26
CA ALA A 7 -0.87 11.40 0.80
C ALA A 7 -0.89 11.23 -0.73
N ARG A 8 -0.40 12.23 -1.46
CA ARG A 8 -0.28 12.18 -2.93
C ARG A 8 0.82 11.21 -3.36
N GLU A 9 1.98 11.24 -2.72
CA GLU A 9 3.08 10.30 -2.96
C GLU A 9 2.67 8.87 -2.66
N LEU A 10 1.89 8.66 -1.60
CA LEU A 10 1.30 7.38 -1.25
C LEU A 10 0.37 6.87 -2.35
N GLY A 11 -0.47 7.73 -2.90
CA GLY A 11 -1.33 7.39 -4.05
C GLY A 11 -0.51 7.04 -5.30
N CYS A 12 0.55 7.78 -5.58
CA CYS A 12 1.44 7.50 -6.71
C CYS A 12 2.13 6.14 -6.54
N TRP A 13 2.77 5.91 -5.39
CA TRP A 13 3.43 4.67 -5.03
C TRP A 13 2.48 3.47 -5.09
N ALA A 14 1.27 3.60 -4.53
CA ALA A 14 0.29 2.52 -4.52
C ALA A 14 -0.09 2.10 -5.95
N THR A 15 -0.25 3.04 -6.87
CA THR A 15 -0.56 2.71 -8.27
C THR A 15 0.66 2.21 -9.05
N GLU A 16 1.81 2.88 -8.93
CA GLU A 16 3.01 2.57 -9.73
C GLU A 16 3.70 1.27 -9.29
N GLU A 17 3.86 1.08 -7.98
CA GLU A 17 4.61 -0.04 -7.44
C GLU A 17 3.67 -1.20 -7.07
N MET A 18 2.57 -0.89 -6.37
CA MET A 18 1.65 -1.91 -5.85
C MET A 18 0.54 -2.30 -6.83
N GLY A 19 0.37 -1.58 -7.93
CA GLY A 19 -0.66 -1.87 -8.94
C GLY A 19 -2.09 -1.57 -8.45
N ALA A 20 -2.25 -0.68 -7.47
CA ALA A 20 -3.56 -0.24 -7.01
C ALA A 20 -4.32 0.48 -8.14
N PRO A 21 -5.68 0.45 -8.14
CA PRO A 21 -6.48 1.14 -9.14
C PRO A 21 -6.10 2.62 -9.24
N VAL A 22 -6.16 3.20 -10.44
CA VAL A 22 -5.86 4.62 -10.69
C VAL A 22 -6.76 5.54 -9.84
N ALA A 23 -7.95 5.08 -9.47
CA ALA A 23 -8.83 5.75 -8.52
C ALA A 23 -8.17 6.03 -7.16
N ALA A 24 -7.14 5.30 -6.76
CA ALA A 24 -6.35 5.59 -5.55
C ALA A 24 -5.64 6.96 -5.62
N ARG A 25 -5.41 7.51 -6.82
CA ARG A 25 -4.85 8.86 -7.03
C ARG A 25 -5.91 9.96 -7.05
N ALA A 26 -7.19 9.59 -7.02
CA ALA A 26 -8.26 10.57 -7.11
C ALA A 26 -8.26 11.51 -5.89
N PRO A 27 -8.67 12.78 -6.05
CA PRO A 27 -8.78 13.73 -4.94
C PRO A 27 -9.67 13.23 -3.79
N GLU A 28 -10.67 12.41 -4.12
CA GLU A 28 -11.59 11.80 -3.14
C GLU A 28 -10.87 10.76 -2.26
N SER A 29 -9.93 10.02 -2.86
CA SER A 29 -9.07 9.06 -2.16
C SER A 29 -8.04 9.75 -1.27
N THR A 30 -7.69 11.01 -1.56
CA THR A 30 -6.72 11.82 -0.77
C THR A 30 -7.15 11.97 0.69
N SER A 31 -8.45 12.05 0.99
CA SER A 31 -8.95 12.10 2.38
C SER A 31 -8.61 10.83 3.15
N THR A 32 -8.78 9.66 2.54
CA THR A 32 -8.46 8.37 3.14
C THR A 32 -6.96 8.15 3.24
N LEU A 33 -6.20 8.45 2.18
CA LEU A 33 -4.74 8.36 2.21
C LEU A 33 -4.12 9.32 3.23
N ARG A 34 -4.67 10.52 3.37
CA ARG A 34 -4.24 11.47 4.40
C ARG A 34 -4.47 10.94 5.80
N ARG A 35 -5.58 10.23 6.06
CA ARG A 35 -5.80 9.56 7.36
C ARG A 35 -4.77 8.48 7.65
N LEU A 36 -4.28 7.78 6.63
CA LEU A 36 -3.20 6.80 6.78
C LEU A 36 -1.89 7.48 7.19
N CYS A 37 -1.57 8.62 6.59
CA CYS A 37 -0.40 9.43 6.97
C CYS A 37 -0.58 10.23 8.27
N LEU A 38 -1.65 10.02 9.05
CA LEU A 38 -1.91 10.71 10.32
C LEU A 38 -1.85 9.75 11.51
N GLY A 39 -1.46 10.28 12.67
CA GLY A 39 -1.47 9.54 13.94
C GLY A 39 -0.50 8.36 13.94
N GLN A 40 -0.90 7.24 14.55
CA GLN A 40 -0.05 6.04 14.69
C GLN A 40 0.36 5.41 13.35
N GLY A 41 -0.36 5.70 12.26
CA GLY A 41 -0.01 5.22 10.93
C GLY A 41 1.10 6.02 10.25
N ALA A 42 1.34 7.27 10.69
CA ALA A 42 2.20 8.22 9.99
C ALA A 42 3.62 7.68 9.81
N ASP A 43 4.24 7.20 10.88
CA ASP A 43 5.62 6.73 10.88
C ASP A 43 5.80 5.49 10.00
N ILE A 44 4.79 4.62 9.95
CA ILE A 44 4.77 3.41 9.12
C ILE A 44 4.74 3.82 7.65
N TRP A 45 3.84 4.72 7.26
CA TRP A 45 3.73 5.15 5.87
C TRP A 45 4.92 5.99 5.43
N ALA A 46 5.48 6.83 6.31
CA ALA A 46 6.74 7.52 6.05
C ALA A 46 7.91 6.55 5.83
N TYR A 47 7.98 5.45 6.59
CA TYR A 47 8.96 4.40 6.35
C TYR A 47 8.75 3.72 5.00
N VAL A 48 7.50 3.36 4.67
CA VAL A 48 7.16 2.71 3.40
C VAL A 48 7.55 3.60 2.21
N LEU A 49 7.16 4.88 2.24
CA LEU A 49 7.48 5.88 1.22
C LEU A 49 8.95 6.30 1.17
N ARG A 50 9.80 5.80 2.06
CA ARG A 50 11.24 6.04 1.99
C ARG A 50 12.01 4.79 1.57
N HIS A 51 11.54 3.61 1.95
CA HIS A 51 12.32 2.38 1.83
C HIS A 51 11.74 1.37 0.84
N VAL A 52 10.49 1.55 0.41
CA VAL A 52 9.78 0.60 -0.45
C VAL A 52 9.62 1.14 -1.87
N HIS A 53 10.71 1.67 -2.45
CA HIS A 53 10.74 2.13 -3.84
C HIS A 53 11.52 1.21 -4.78
N SER A 54 12.10 0.12 -4.26
CA SER A 54 12.85 -0.81 -5.11
C SER A 54 11.93 -1.88 -5.69
N GLN A 55 12.06 -2.12 -7.00
CA GLN A 55 11.36 -3.21 -7.71
C GLN A 55 11.52 -4.58 -7.01
N ARG A 56 12.67 -4.81 -6.36
CA ARG A 56 12.92 -6.02 -5.55
C ARG A 56 12.04 -6.10 -4.31
N SER A 57 11.94 -5.02 -3.53
CA SER A 57 11.10 -4.95 -2.33
C SER A 57 9.63 -5.07 -2.69
N VAL A 58 9.21 -4.37 -3.74
CA VAL A 58 7.83 -4.36 -4.24
C VAL A 58 7.42 -5.75 -4.72
N LYS A 59 8.26 -6.43 -5.52
CA LYS A 59 7.99 -7.80 -5.98
C LYS A 59 7.86 -8.78 -4.82
N LYS A 60 8.71 -8.65 -3.79
CA LYS A 60 8.62 -9.47 -2.58
C LYS A 60 7.32 -9.23 -1.82
N ILE A 61 6.95 -7.97 -1.57
CA ILE A 61 5.73 -7.62 -0.85
C ILE A 61 4.50 -8.12 -1.61
N ARG A 62 4.42 -7.90 -2.93
CA ARG A 62 3.32 -8.41 -3.76
C ARG A 62 3.21 -9.93 -3.72
N GLY A 63 4.35 -10.64 -3.82
CA GLY A 63 4.40 -12.10 -3.68
C GLY A 63 3.87 -12.57 -2.33
N ASN A 64 4.28 -11.92 -1.24
CA ASN A 64 3.80 -12.23 0.11
C ASN A 64 2.29 -11.99 0.24
N LEU A 65 1.77 -10.88 -0.26
CA LEU A 65 0.33 -10.57 -0.21
C LEU A 65 -0.50 -11.60 -0.98
N LEU A 66 -0.03 -12.02 -2.17
CA LEU A 66 -0.68 -13.09 -2.94
C LEU A 66 -0.63 -14.43 -2.19
N TRP A 67 0.50 -14.76 -1.56
CA TRP A 67 0.64 -15.97 -0.78
C TRP A 67 -0.32 -16.01 0.41
N TYR A 68 -0.36 -14.95 1.22
CA TYR A 68 -1.26 -14.87 2.37
C TYR A 68 -2.73 -14.85 1.95
N GLY A 69 -3.08 -14.12 0.89
CA GLY A 69 -4.44 -14.16 0.33
C GLY A 69 -4.85 -15.57 -0.14
N HIS A 70 -3.89 -16.36 -0.63
CA HIS A 70 -4.15 -17.77 -0.97
C HIS A 70 -4.32 -18.64 0.27
N GLN A 71 -3.56 -18.40 1.35
CA GLN A 71 -3.71 -19.12 2.62
C GLN A 71 -5.04 -18.83 3.31
N ASP A 72 -5.52 -17.60 3.24
CA ASP A 72 -6.84 -17.20 3.76
C ASP A 72 -8.00 -17.68 2.87
N SER A 73 -7.73 -18.27 1.70
CA SER A 73 -8.79 -18.88 0.88
C SER A 73 -9.37 -20.10 1.62
N PRO A 74 -10.72 -20.24 1.67
CA PRO A 74 -11.37 -21.43 2.23
C PRO A 74 -10.98 -22.73 1.49
N GLU A 75 -10.45 -22.64 0.28
CA GLU A 75 -9.97 -23.79 -0.50
C GLU A 75 -8.61 -24.31 0.01
N ALA A 76 -7.76 -23.44 0.55
CA ALA A 76 -6.48 -23.84 1.14
C ALA A 76 -6.68 -24.56 2.48
N HIS A 77 -7.66 -24.11 3.27
CA HIS A 77 -8.06 -24.75 4.54
C HIS A 77 -8.70 -26.14 4.35
N ARG A 78 -9.18 -26.47 3.15
CA ARG A 78 -9.80 -27.77 2.85
C ARG A 78 -8.81 -28.91 2.61
N LYS A 79 -7.50 -28.63 2.59
CA LYS A 79 -6.43 -29.62 2.33
C LYS A 79 -5.67 -30.08 3.57
N LEU A 80 -6.17 -29.80 4.78
CA LEU A 80 -5.63 -30.32 6.04
C LEU A 80 -6.53 -31.43 6.60
#